data_AF-A0A838RLZ7-F1
#
_entry.id   AF-A0A838RLZ7-F1
#
_cell.length_a   1.000
_cell.length_b   1.000
_cell.length_c   1.000
_cell.angle_alpha   90.00
_cell.angle_beta   90.00
_cell.angle_gamma   90.00
#
_symmetry.space_group_name_H-M   'P 1'
#
loop_
_entity.id
_entity.type
_entity.pdbx_description
1 polymer ?
#
loop_
_entity_poly.entity_id
_entity_poly.type
_entity_poly.pdbx_seq_one_letter_code
_entity_poly.pdbx_strand_id
1 'polypeptide(L)'
;VIVRGLRVVSDFEHEFQMALMSRRLAPDVDFICLMTSVEYTYLSSSIVKEVALLGGDVSSFVPDFVKEALEQRLASLGTQGREKVDLVSLKNE
;
A
#
# COMPACT_ATOMS: atom_id res chain seq x y z
N VAL A 1 5.71 9.51 18.30
CA VAL A 1 6.12 9.85 16.92
C VAL A 1 5.41 8.95 15.93
N ILE A 2 4.86 9.52 14.86
CA ILE A 2 4.25 8.85 13.70
C ILE A 2 5.12 9.16 12.47
N VAL A 3 5.46 8.14 11.69
CA VAL A 3 6.24 8.30 10.46
C VAL A 3 5.41 7.83 9.27
N ARG A 4 5.36 8.65 8.22
CA ARG A 4 4.62 8.40 6.98
C ARG A 4 5.51 8.60 5.76
N GLY A 5 5.25 7.82 4.71
CA GLY A 5 5.94 7.96 3.43
C GLY A 5 5.06 8.70 2.43
N LEU A 6 5.65 9.62 1.67
CA LEU A 6 5.03 10.26 0.51
C LEU A 6 5.68 9.68 -0.74
N ARG A 7 4.90 9.10 -1.65
CA ARG A 7 5.42 8.56 -2.93
C ARG A 7 5.29 9.59 -4.03
N VAL A 8 4.15 10.26 -4.08
CA VAL A 8 3.80 11.27 -5.09
C VAL A 8 3.07 12.44 -4.44
N VAL A 9 2.94 13.56 -5.18
CA VAL A 9 2.26 14.77 -4.70
C VAL A 9 0.83 14.48 -4.21
N SER A 10 0.12 13.51 -4.81
CA SER A 10 -1.24 13.16 -4.39
C SER A 10 -1.34 12.55 -3.00
N ASP A 11 -0.26 11.91 -2.49
CA ASP A 11 -0.26 11.39 -1.11
C ASP A 11 -0.23 12.55 -0.08
N PHE A 12 0.29 13.73 -0.47
CA PHE A 12 0.51 14.87 0.44
C PHE A 12 -0.78 15.41 1.04
N GLU A 13 -1.84 15.58 0.24
CA GLU A 13 -3.09 16.19 0.72
C GLU A 13 -3.71 15.35 1.83
N HIS A 14 -3.74 14.03 1.66
CA HIS A 14 -4.25 13.10 2.66
C HIS A 14 -3.42 13.11 3.94
N GLU A 15 -2.09 12.98 3.82
CA GLU A 15 -1.20 12.95 4.99
C GLU A 15 -1.17 14.31 5.72
N PHE A 16 -1.31 15.42 5.00
CA PHE A 16 -1.40 16.75 5.60
C PHE A 16 -2.66 16.91 6.46
N GLN A 17 -3.82 16.48 5.97
CA GLN A 17 -5.06 16.49 6.75
C GLN A 17 -4.93 15.61 8.01
N MET A 18 -4.33 14.42 7.87
CA MET A 18 -4.07 13.53 9.00
C MET A 18 -3.12 14.15 10.03
N ALA A 19 -2.06 14.82 9.60
CA ALA A 19 -1.12 15.52 10.47
C ALA A 19 -1.81 16.62 11.29
N LEU A 20 -2.69 17.41 10.66
CA LEU A 20 -3.46 18.45 11.35
C LEU A 20 -4.38 17.87 12.43
N MET A 21 -5.04 16.74 12.13
CA MET A 21 -5.89 16.04 13.10
C MET A 21 -5.06 15.46 14.25
N SER A 22 -3.92 14.83 13.94
CA SER A 22 -3.00 14.29 14.94
C SER A 22 -2.51 15.38 15.89
N ARG A 23 -2.13 16.55 15.38
CA ARG A 23 -1.69 17.69 16.19
C ARG A 23 -2.76 18.16 17.18
N ARG A 24 -4.05 18.03 16.82
CA ARG A 24 -5.17 18.41 17.70
C ARG A 24 -5.51 17.34 18.73
N LEU A 25 -5.49 16.06 18.34
CA LEU A 25 -5.91 14.94 19.18
C LEU A 25 -4.80 14.42 20.10
N ALA A 26 -3.55 14.52 19.66
CA ALA A 26 -2.37 14.03 20.36
C ALA A 26 -1.20 15.02 20.17
N PRO A 27 -1.21 16.17 20.87
CA PRO A 27 -0.24 17.24 20.66
C PRO A 27 1.21 16.83 21.01
N ASP A 28 1.39 15.84 21.87
CA ASP A 28 2.71 15.31 22.26
C ASP A 28 3.29 14.30 21.24
N VAL A 29 2.56 14.03 20.15
CA VAL A 29 2.96 13.08 19.12
C VAL A 29 3.43 13.82 17.87
N ASP A 30 4.73 13.72 17.59
CA ASP A 30 5.29 14.24 16.33
C ASP A 30 4.79 13.44 15.12
N PHE A 31 4.50 14.14 14.03
CA PHE A 31 4.12 13.55 12.74
C PHE A 31 5.16 13.93 11.69
N ILE A 32 5.86 12.93 11.15
CA ILE A 32 6.99 13.11 10.23
C ILE A 32 6.68 12.43 8.89
N CYS A 33 6.78 13.19 7.81
CA CYS A 33 6.67 12.68 6.45
C CYS A 33 8.05 12.57 5.79
N LEU A 34 8.33 11.44 5.16
CA LEU A 34 9.55 11.19 4.38
C LEU A 34 9.19 10.98 2.92
N MET A 35 9.95 11.59 2.01
CA MET A 35 9.81 11.32 0.58
C MET A 35 10.42 9.97 0.23
N THR A 36 9.71 9.18 -0.56
CA THR A 36 10.17 7.86 -1.03
C THR A 36 11.28 8.05 -2.08
N SER A 37 12.28 7.16 -2.08
CA SER A 37 13.27 7.10 -3.17
C SER A 37 12.55 6.85 -4.50
N VAL A 38 13.00 7.51 -5.56
CA VAL A 38 12.39 7.46 -6.90
C VAL A 38 12.28 6.02 -7.40
N GLU A 39 13.26 5.17 -7.08
CA GLU A 39 13.29 3.76 -7.47
C GLU A 39 12.17 2.90 -6.85
N TYR A 40 11.46 3.41 -5.84
CA TYR A 40 10.34 2.73 -5.18
C TYR A 40 9.00 3.46 -5.34
N THR A 41 8.96 4.61 -6.02
CA THR A 41 7.75 5.44 -6.17
C THR A 41 6.61 4.70 -6.90
N TYR A 42 6.92 3.78 -7.81
CA TYR A 42 5.93 3.00 -8.54
C TYR A 42 5.32 1.85 -7.71
N LEU A 43 5.91 1.52 -6.56
CA LEU A 43 5.47 0.38 -5.76
C LEU A 43 4.21 0.74 -4.97
N SER A 44 3.18 -0.07 -5.11
CA SER A 44 2.00 0.00 -4.24
C SER A 44 1.52 -1.40 -3.88
N SER A 45 1.12 -1.60 -2.62
CA SER A 45 0.58 -2.88 -2.18
C SER A 45 -0.67 -3.28 -2.96
N SER A 46 -1.46 -2.31 -3.44
CA SER A 46 -2.65 -2.60 -4.25
C SER A 46 -2.28 -3.21 -5.59
N ILE A 47 -1.30 -2.64 -6.32
CA ILE A 47 -0.80 -3.19 -7.59
C ILE A 47 -0.13 -4.54 -7.35
N VAL A 48 0.71 -4.69 -6.33
CA VAL A 48 1.37 -5.97 -6.02
C VAL A 48 0.35 -7.07 -5.75
N LYS A 49 -0.69 -6.79 -4.95
CA LYS A 49 -1.77 -7.74 -4.69
C LYS A 49 -2.53 -8.10 -5.96
N GLU A 50 -2.82 -7.11 -6.81
CA GLU A 50 -3.49 -7.32 -8.09
C GLU A 50 -2.68 -8.21 -9.04
N VAL A 51 -1.38 -7.95 -9.20
CA VAL A 51 -0.49 -8.81 -10.00
C VAL A 51 -0.50 -10.24 -9.48
N ALA A 52 -0.38 -10.43 -8.16
CA ALA A 52 -0.40 -11.76 -7.56
C ALA A 52 -1.76 -12.47 -7.72
N LEU A 53 -2.88 -11.73 -7.65
CA LEU A 53 -4.23 -12.27 -7.89
C LEU A 53 -4.42 -12.76 -9.32
N LEU A 54 -3.82 -12.05 -10.28
CA LEU A 54 -3.82 -12.40 -11.69
C LEU A 54 -2.79 -13.49 -12.05
N GLY A 55 -2.06 -14.03 -11.05
CA GLY A 55 -1.08 -15.09 -11.24
C GLY A 55 0.29 -14.61 -11.75
N GLY A 56 0.57 -13.30 -11.69
CA GLY A 56 1.89 -12.75 -11.99
C GLY A 56 2.89 -12.96 -10.85
N ASP A 57 4.18 -12.99 -11.20
CA ASP A 57 5.26 -13.08 -10.22
C ASP A 57 5.54 -11.72 -9.57
N VAL A 58 5.72 -11.72 -8.25
CA VAL A 58 5.96 -10.52 -7.44
C VAL A 58 7.26 -10.56 -6.64
N SER A 59 8.12 -11.57 -6.86
CA SER A 59 9.34 -11.77 -6.06
C SER A 59 10.33 -10.61 -6.13
N SER A 60 10.32 -9.80 -7.19
CA SER A 60 11.17 -8.61 -7.32
C SER A 60 10.63 -7.40 -6.54
N PHE A 61 9.38 -7.44 -6.09
CA PHE A 61 8.69 -6.30 -5.46
C PHE A 61 8.51 -6.46 -3.95
N VAL A 62 8.65 -7.68 -3.43
CA VAL A 62 8.46 -7.98 -2.02
C VAL A 62 9.53 -8.97 -1.52
N PRO A 63 9.91 -8.91 -0.24
CA PRO A 63 10.74 -9.94 0.36
C PRO A 63 10.09 -11.33 0.31
N ASP A 64 10.91 -12.39 0.36
CA ASP A 64 10.47 -13.79 0.23
C ASP A 64 9.36 -14.17 1.22
N PHE A 65 9.49 -13.76 2.50
CA PHE A 65 8.48 -14.06 3.52
C PHE A 65 7.11 -13.41 3.23
N VAL A 66 7.09 -12.29 2.50
CA VAL A 66 5.83 -11.64 2.07
C VAL A 66 5.23 -12.38 0.89
N LYS A 67 6.06 -12.85 -0.06
CA LYS A 67 5.61 -13.68 -1.18
C LYS A 67 4.92 -14.94 -0.67
N GLU A 68 5.56 -15.67 0.24
CA GLU A 68 4.99 -16.88 0.85
C GLU A 68 3.66 -16.60 1.55
N ALA A 69 3.59 -15.53 2.35
CA ALA A 69 2.36 -15.12 3.02
C ALA A 69 1.24 -14.75 2.03
N LEU A 70 1.59 -14.11 0.92
CA LEU A 70 0.64 -13.74 -0.13
C LEU A 70 0.09 -14.98 -0.85
N GLU A 71 0.93 -15.94 -1.19
CA GLU A 71 0.54 -17.22 -1.80
C GLU A 71 -0.40 -18.01 -0.89
N GLN A 72 -0.08 -18.13 0.40
CA GLN A 72 -0.95 -18.77 1.40
C GLN A 72 -2.30 -18.05 1.50
N ARG A 73 -2.30 -16.71 1.51
CA ARG A 73 -3.53 -15.92 1.55
C ARG A 73 -4.39 -16.17 0.32
N LEU A 74 -3.79 -16.20 -0.87
CA LEU A 74 -4.49 -16.44 -2.14
C LEU A 74 -5.05 -17.86 -2.24
N ALA A 75 -4.36 -18.86 -1.68
CA ALA A 75 -4.88 -20.22 -1.58
C ALA A 75 -6.10 -20.30 -0.65
N SER A 76 -6.10 -19.54 0.46
CA SER A 76 -7.21 -19.50 1.42
C SER A 76 -8.47 -18.78 0.92
N LEU A 77 -8.34 -17.89 -0.07
CA LEU A 77 -9.42 -16.99 -0.49
C LEU A 77 -10.52 -17.66 -1.33
N GLY A 78 -10.33 -18.89 -1.81
CA GLY A 78 -11.30 -19.59 -2.67
C GLY A 78 -11.68 -18.78 -3.94
N THR A 79 -12.63 -19.27 -4.73
CA THR A 79 -13.03 -18.59 -5.98
C THR A 79 -13.75 -17.26 -5.72
N GLN A 80 -14.56 -17.17 -4.66
CA GLN A 80 -15.34 -15.97 -4.33
C GLN A 80 -14.54 -14.87 -3.61
N GLY A 81 -13.44 -15.20 -2.93
CA GLY A 81 -12.59 -14.19 -2.30
C GLY A 81 -11.73 -13.41 -3.29
N ARG A 82 -11.50 -13.97 -4.50
CA ARG A 82 -10.73 -13.31 -5.57
C ARG A 82 -11.49 -12.17 -6.24
N GLU A 83 -12.81 -12.29 -6.40
CA GLU A 83 -13.67 -11.23 -6.94
C GLU A 83 -13.84 -10.03 -5.99
N LYS A 84 -13.59 -10.25 -4.69
CA LYS A 84 -13.74 -9.21 -3.66
C LYS A 84 -12.53 -8.30 -3.51
N VAL A 85 -11.43 -8.59 -4.22
CA VAL A 85 -10.26 -7.72 -4.17
C VAL A 85 -10.43 -6.62 -5.20
N ASP A 86 -10.44 -5.38 -4.70
CA ASP A 86 -10.48 -4.18 -5.52
C ASP A 86 -9.30 -4.16 -6.50
N LEU A 87 -9.61 -4.37 -7.78
CA LEU A 87 -8.65 -4.27 -8.88
C LEU A 87 -8.40 -2.79 -9.19
N VAL A 88 -7.15 -2.35 -9.06
CA VAL A 88 -6.79 -0.95 -9.32
C VAL A 88 -6.83 -0.68 -10.82
N SER A 89 -6.50 -1.67 -11.66
CA SER A 89 -6.54 -1.54 -13.11
C SER A 89 -7.94 -1.27 -13.68
N LEU A 90 -9.01 -1.59 -12.95
CA LEU A 90 -10.40 -1.39 -13.37
C LEU A 90 -11.05 -0.13 -12.76
N LYS A 91 -10.32 0.63 -11.93
CA LYS A 91 -10.82 1.84 -11.26
C LYS A 91 -10.47 3.15 -11.98
N ASN A 92 -9.92 3.08 -13.20
CA ASN A 92 -9.61 4.24 -14.02
C ASN A 92 -10.60 4.38 -15.19
N GLU A 93 -11.82 4.83 -14.89
CA GLU A 93 -12.71 5.59 -15.77
C GLU A 93 -13.34 6.75 -14.96
#